data_AF-A0A2G9MJW7-F1
#
_entry.id   AF-A0A2G9MJW7-F1
#
_cell.length_a   1.000
_cell.length_b   1.000
_cell.length_c   1.000
_cell.angle_alpha   90.00
_cell.angle_beta   90.00
_cell.angle_gamma   90.00
#
_symmetry.space_group_name_H-M   'P 1'
#
loop_
_entity.id
_entity.type
_entity.pdbx_description
1 polymer ?
#
loop_
_entity_poly.entity_id
_entity_poly.type
_entity_poly.pdbx_seq_one_letter_code
_entity_poly.pdbx_strand_id
1 'polypeptide(L)'
;MAIKNKKGIFFTFMSILLVTALMLAFSSDVYITSKNRLPVVKSRIKTADNYLRSIEGAYLKNALYVSSYSAMESLTSYINQTTGLLMNEAELNIKFKEAVLNGTIDGSSLGNMQGNTFIYRLEEMEEISQNTLHIATNFNKDYENIDIILFQDETTVPWQVAVNLTLDFSVNAEIALWNKTDDVSIIFSIRDFQET
;
A
#
# COMPACT_ATOMS: atom_id res chain seq x y z
N MET A 1 58.95 12.61 -54.08
CA MET A 1 58.43 13.76 -53.31
C MET A 1 58.50 13.39 -51.83
N ALA A 2 59.57 13.78 -51.15
CA ALA A 2 59.84 13.36 -49.77
C ALA A 2 58.95 14.14 -48.79
N ILE A 3 58.13 13.43 -48.01
CA ILE A 3 57.30 14.02 -46.97
C ILE A 3 58.22 14.63 -45.90
N LYS A 4 58.35 15.98 -45.91
CA LYS A 4 59.15 16.77 -44.96
C LYS A 4 58.55 16.86 -43.54
N ASN A 5 57.38 16.24 -43.31
CA ASN A 5 56.62 16.33 -42.06
C ASN A 5 56.61 15.05 -41.20
N LYS A 6 57.70 14.26 -41.20
CA LYS A 6 57.81 13.04 -40.38
C LYS A 6 57.62 13.31 -38.87
N LYS A 7 57.98 14.52 -38.40
CA LYS A 7 57.84 14.91 -36.99
C LYS A 7 56.38 15.16 -36.57
N GLY A 8 55.54 15.64 -37.48
CA GLY A 8 54.11 15.89 -37.19
C GLY A 8 53.28 14.60 -37.09
N ILE A 9 53.62 13.60 -37.91
CA ILE A 9 52.97 12.28 -37.87
C ILE A 9 53.26 11.56 -36.54
N PHE A 10 54.48 11.70 -36.02
CA PHE A 10 54.84 11.12 -34.72
C PHE A 10 54.08 11.78 -33.56
N PHE A 11 53.93 13.11 -33.59
CA PHE A 11 53.21 13.83 -32.54
C PHE A 11 51.71 13.48 -32.53
N THR A 12 51.08 13.45 -33.70
CA THR A 12 49.66 13.06 -33.82
C THR A 12 49.41 11.62 -33.37
N PHE A 13 50.30 10.69 -33.72
CA PHE A 13 50.23 9.31 -33.23
C PHE A 13 50.33 9.24 -31.70
N MET A 14 51.26 9.99 -31.10
CA MET A 14 51.43 10.04 -29.64
C MET A 14 50.20 10.67 -28.95
N SER A 15 49.61 11.71 -29.54
CA SER A 15 48.37 12.31 -29.03
C SER A 15 47.19 11.34 -29.06
N ILE A 16 47.02 10.59 -30.15
CA ILE A 16 45.96 9.57 -30.25
C ILE A 16 46.17 8.49 -29.18
N LEU A 17 47.40 7.98 -29.04
CA LEU A 17 47.72 6.96 -28.05
C LEU A 17 47.43 7.44 -26.63
N LEU A 18 47.78 8.68 -26.31
CA LEU A 18 47.52 9.29 -25.01
C LEU A 18 46.01 9.46 -24.76
N VAL A 19 45.24 9.93 -25.75
CA VAL A 19 43.78 10.06 -25.65
C VAL A 19 43.12 8.69 -25.46
N THR A 20 43.56 7.67 -26.20
CA THR A 20 43.05 6.29 -26.04
C THR A 20 43.37 5.72 -24.66
N ALA A 21 44.59 5.94 -24.15
CA ALA A 21 44.98 5.52 -22.80
C ALA A 21 44.14 6.21 -21.72
N LEU A 22 43.89 7.52 -21.87
CA LEU A 22 43.01 8.27 -20.96
C LEU A 22 41.56 7.77 -21.05
N MET A 23 41.03 7.52 -22.25
CA MET A 23 39.69 6.94 -22.41
C MET A 23 39.55 5.58 -21.73
N LEU A 24 40.56 4.71 -21.86
CA LEU A 24 40.55 3.40 -21.20
C LEU A 24 40.63 3.52 -19.67
N ALA A 25 41.45 4.44 -19.17
CA ALA A 25 41.58 4.69 -17.73
C ALA A 25 40.25 5.17 -17.12
N PHE A 26 39.57 6.13 -17.76
CA PHE A 26 38.31 6.70 -17.24
C PHE A 26 37.07 5.85 -17.55
N SER A 27 37.10 4.98 -18.56
CA SER A 27 35.96 4.12 -18.89
C SER A 27 35.70 3.04 -17.83
N SER A 28 36.72 2.64 -17.05
CA SER A 28 36.58 1.61 -16.02
C SER A 28 35.74 2.06 -14.82
N ASP A 29 35.89 3.33 -14.40
CA ASP A 29 35.23 3.86 -13.19
C ASP A 29 33.71 4.01 -13.37
N VAL A 30 33.26 4.37 -14.58
CA VAL A 30 31.83 4.47 -14.93
C VAL A 30 31.15 3.09 -14.91
N TYR A 31 31.86 2.05 -15.36
CA TYR A 31 31.35 0.69 -15.40
C TYR A 31 31.24 0.07 -14.00
N ILE A 32 32.25 0.26 -13.14
CA ILE A 32 32.27 -0.28 -11.77
C ILE A 32 31.19 0.36 -10.90
N THR A 33 31.03 1.69 -11.00
CA THR A 33 30.01 2.42 -10.23
C THR A 33 28.59 2.00 -10.61
N SER A 34 28.34 1.77 -11.90
CA SER A 34 27.03 1.32 -12.40
C SER A 34 26.75 -0.14 -12.01
N LYS A 35 27.75 -1.03 -12.15
CA LYS A 35 27.62 -2.45 -11.79
C LYS A 35 27.36 -2.68 -10.30
N ASN A 36 27.90 -1.84 -9.42
CA ASN A 36 27.69 -1.96 -7.98
C ASN A 36 26.35 -1.38 -7.49
N ARG A 37 25.77 -0.41 -8.20
CA ARG A 37 24.47 0.19 -7.83
C ARG A 37 23.28 -0.64 -8.33
N LEU A 38 23.41 -1.31 -9.48
CA LEU A 38 22.35 -2.12 -10.08
C LEU A 38 21.77 -3.21 -9.14
N PRO A 39 22.58 -3.99 -8.40
CA PRO A 39 22.06 -4.98 -7.46
C PRO A 39 21.26 -4.37 -6.31
N VAL A 40 21.71 -3.24 -5.77
CA VAL A 40 21.03 -2.55 -4.66
C VAL A 40 19.68 -1.99 -5.13
N VAL A 41 19.67 -1.31 -6.28
CA VAL A 41 18.44 -0.78 -6.91
C VAL A 41 17.47 -1.93 -7.20
N LYS A 42 17.95 -3.03 -7.79
CA LYS A 42 17.12 -4.21 -8.07
C LYS A 42 16.56 -4.85 -6.80
N SER A 43 17.35 -4.91 -5.73
CA SER A 43 16.91 -5.42 -4.44
C SER A 43 15.81 -4.56 -3.84
N ARG A 44 15.95 -3.23 -3.87
CA ARG A 44 14.94 -2.28 -3.37
C ARG A 44 13.62 -2.39 -4.13
N ILE A 45 13.68 -2.41 -5.47
CA ILE A 45 12.48 -2.61 -6.30
C ILE A 45 11.81 -3.94 -5.96
N LYS A 46 12.59 -5.02 -5.81
CA LYS A 46 12.06 -6.33 -5.46
C LYS A 46 11.39 -6.35 -4.08
N THR A 47 11.98 -5.68 -3.08
CA THR A 47 11.37 -5.54 -1.75
C THR A 47 10.06 -4.77 -1.82
N ALA A 48 10.03 -3.65 -2.57
CA ALA A 48 8.83 -2.85 -2.76
C ALA A 48 7.73 -3.60 -3.52
N ASP A 49 8.09 -4.36 -4.56
CA ASP A 49 7.15 -5.22 -5.29
C ASP A 49 6.57 -6.32 -4.39
N ASN A 50 7.40 -6.98 -3.58
CA ASN A 50 6.93 -7.99 -2.63
C ASN A 50 6.01 -7.38 -1.56
N TYR A 51 6.34 -6.19 -1.06
CA TYR A 51 5.52 -5.46 -0.10
C TYR A 51 4.17 -5.07 -0.71
N LEU A 52 4.16 -4.52 -1.93
CA LEU A 52 2.94 -4.19 -2.66
C LEU A 52 2.03 -5.41 -2.82
N ARG A 53 2.58 -6.55 -3.24
CA ARG A 53 1.82 -7.81 -3.33
C ARG A 53 1.28 -8.29 -1.98
N SER A 54 1.96 -7.97 -0.88
CA SER A 54 1.51 -8.35 0.47
C SER A 54 0.36 -7.46 0.95
N ILE A 55 0.38 -6.17 0.59
CA ILE A 55 -0.74 -5.24 0.80
C ILE A 55 -1.99 -5.76 0.08
N GLU A 56 -1.89 -5.97 -1.23
CA GLU A 56 -2.99 -6.44 -2.10
C GLU A 56 -3.47 -7.85 -1.71
N GLY A 57 -2.53 -8.73 -1.35
CA GLY A 57 -2.82 -10.15 -1.12
C GLY A 57 -3.49 -10.45 0.22
N ALA A 58 -3.02 -9.84 1.31
CA ALA A 58 -3.39 -10.25 2.66
C ALA A 58 -3.63 -9.08 3.63
N TYR A 59 -2.80 -8.04 3.62
CA TYR A 59 -2.86 -7.04 4.68
C TYR A 59 -4.12 -6.19 4.63
N LEU A 60 -4.54 -5.69 3.46
CA LEU A 60 -5.79 -4.94 3.35
C LEU A 60 -7.01 -5.79 3.71
N LYS A 61 -7.03 -7.05 3.24
CA LYS A 61 -8.10 -8.01 3.58
C LYS A 61 -8.18 -8.25 5.08
N ASN A 62 -7.05 -8.47 5.75
CA ASN A 62 -7.03 -8.71 7.18
C ASN A 62 -7.41 -7.47 7.99
N ALA A 63 -6.93 -6.29 7.59
CA ALA A 63 -7.33 -5.03 8.23
C ALA A 63 -8.83 -4.79 8.08
N LEU A 64 -9.36 -4.95 6.87
CA LEU A 64 -10.80 -4.82 6.61
C LEU A 64 -11.59 -5.86 7.40
N TYR A 65 -11.10 -7.10 7.52
CA TYR A 65 -11.75 -8.17 8.28
C TYR A 65 -11.88 -7.80 9.75
N VAL A 66 -10.77 -7.44 10.39
CA VAL A 66 -10.76 -7.09 11.83
C VAL A 66 -11.66 -5.89 12.08
N SER A 67 -11.51 -4.83 11.29
CA SER A 67 -12.29 -3.60 11.47
C SER A 67 -13.78 -3.79 11.20
N SER A 68 -14.13 -4.55 10.16
CA SER A 68 -15.53 -4.86 9.83
C SER A 68 -16.19 -5.75 10.87
N TYR A 69 -15.48 -6.77 11.35
CA TYR A 69 -15.97 -7.65 12.39
C TYR A 69 -16.22 -6.88 13.69
N SER A 70 -15.24 -6.11 14.17
CA SER A 70 -15.37 -5.28 15.37
C SER A 70 -16.44 -4.20 15.22
N ALA A 71 -16.60 -3.61 14.04
CA ALA A 71 -17.64 -2.63 13.77
C ALA A 71 -19.03 -3.26 13.84
N MET A 72 -19.20 -4.45 13.28
CA MET A 72 -20.47 -5.17 13.32
C MET A 72 -20.84 -5.61 14.74
N GLU A 73 -19.88 -6.11 15.52
CA GLU A 73 -20.07 -6.45 16.93
C GLU A 73 -20.47 -5.20 17.75
N SER A 74 -19.80 -4.08 17.50
CA SER A 74 -20.08 -2.80 18.16
C SER A 74 -21.45 -2.23 17.76
N LEU A 75 -21.84 -2.34 16.50
CA LEU A 75 -23.17 -1.98 16.01
C LEU A 75 -24.25 -2.84 16.65
N THR A 76 -24.01 -4.15 16.77
CA THR A 76 -24.95 -5.06 17.44
C THR A 76 -25.14 -4.66 18.90
N SER A 77 -24.03 -4.33 19.59
CA SER A 77 -24.07 -3.82 20.96
C SER A 77 -24.82 -2.49 21.08
N TYR A 78 -24.61 -1.58 20.11
CA TYR A 78 -25.30 -0.29 20.06
C TYR A 78 -26.82 -0.44 19.84
N ILE A 79 -27.24 -1.33 18.95
CA ILE A 79 -28.66 -1.65 18.69
C ILE A 79 -29.31 -2.32 19.91
N ASN A 80 -28.57 -3.14 20.66
CA ASN A 80 -29.10 -3.74 21.88
C ASN A 80 -29.32 -2.70 23.00
N GLN A 81 -28.51 -1.64 23.05
CA GLN A 81 -28.60 -0.58 24.06
C GLN A 81 -29.57 0.54 23.67
N THR A 82 -29.70 0.80 22.38
CA THR A 82 -30.53 1.86 21.82
C THR A 82 -31.81 1.24 21.29
N THR A 83 -32.99 1.66 21.74
CA THR A 83 -34.28 1.15 21.24
C THR A 83 -34.57 1.44 19.75
N GLY A 84 -33.61 2.03 19.03
CA GLY A 84 -33.68 2.32 17.60
C GLY A 84 -33.10 1.17 16.77
N LEU A 85 -33.95 0.56 15.94
CA LEU A 85 -33.51 -0.30 14.85
C LEU A 85 -32.96 0.57 13.72
N LEU A 86 -31.89 0.13 13.07
CA LEU A 86 -31.46 0.69 11.78
C LEU A 86 -32.56 0.38 10.76
N MET A 87 -33.25 1.43 10.27
CA MET A 87 -34.55 1.24 9.61
C MET A 87 -34.42 0.89 8.12
N ASN A 88 -33.27 1.17 7.51
CA ASN A 88 -33.04 0.92 6.09
C ASN A 88 -31.58 0.54 5.80
N GLU A 89 -31.36 -0.10 4.64
CA GLU A 89 -30.06 -0.57 4.17
C GLU A 89 -29.05 0.58 3.98
N ALA A 90 -29.50 1.74 3.51
CA ALA A 90 -28.62 2.89 3.30
C ALA A 90 -28.09 3.46 4.62
N GLU A 91 -28.94 3.55 5.64
CA GLU A 91 -28.59 3.97 6.99
C GLU A 91 -27.64 2.95 7.63
N LEU A 92 -27.93 1.65 7.50
CA LEU A 92 -27.02 0.60 7.95
C LEU A 92 -25.62 0.75 7.33
N ASN A 93 -25.54 0.94 6.01
CA ASN A 93 -24.27 1.12 5.32
C ASN A 93 -23.54 2.40 5.76
N ILE A 94 -24.24 3.51 5.94
CA ILE A 94 -23.64 4.77 6.42
C ILE A 94 -23.08 4.59 7.84
N LYS A 95 -23.85 4.01 8.77
CA LYS A 95 -23.39 3.76 10.14
C LYS A 95 -22.28 2.74 10.20
N PHE A 96 -22.34 1.71 9.37
CA PHE A 96 -21.31 0.70 9.25
C PHE A 96 -20.00 1.29 8.74
N LYS A 97 -20.05 2.10 7.68
CA LYS A 97 -18.89 2.82 7.16
C LYS A 97 -18.28 3.75 8.22
N GLU A 98 -19.11 4.52 8.93
CA GLU A 98 -18.65 5.38 10.04
C GLU A 98 -17.96 4.55 11.13
N ALA A 99 -18.57 3.43 11.54
CA ALA A 99 -18.03 2.55 12.56
C ALA A 99 -16.70 1.92 12.12
N VAL A 100 -16.59 1.42 10.90
CA VAL A 100 -15.36 0.79 10.38
C VAL A 100 -14.21 1.80 10.28
N LEU A 101 -14.48 2.99 9.74
CA LEU A 101 -13.43 4.00 9.48
C LEU A 101 -13.04 4.77 10.75
N ASN A 102 -14.03 5.24 11.51
CA ASN A 102 -13.82 6.19 12.61
C ASN A 102 -14.03 5.57 13.99
N GLY A 103 -14.66 4.39 14.07
CA GLY A 103 -15.01 3.79 15.36
C GLY A 103 -16.11 4.55 16.09
N THR A 104 -16.97 5.26 15.36
CA THR A 104 -18.07 6.06 15.90
C THR A 104 -19.39 5.74 15.22
N ILE A 105 -20.49 6.06 15.90
CA ILE A 105 -21.85 6.12 15.34
C ILE A 105 -22.44 7.46 15.78
N ASP A 106 -22.86 8.31 14.83
CA ASP A 106 -23.34 9.66 15.14
C ASP A 106 -22.34 10.49 15.95
N GLY A 107 -21.04 10.29 15.70
CA GLY A 107 -19.96 10.93 16.45
C GLY A 107 -19.77 10.41 17.88
N SER A 108 -20.56 9.44 18.33
CA SER A 108 -20.39 8.76 19.62
C SER A 108 -19.42 7.59 19.46
N SER A 109 -18.38 7.53 20.29
CA SER A 109 -17.35 6.50 20.22
C SER A 109 -17.87 5.11 20.62
N LEU A 110 -17.51 4.12 19.82
CA LEU A 110 -17.72 2.70 20.11
C LEU A 110 -16.49 2.16 20.82
N GLY A 111 -16.63 1.79 22.11
CA GLY A 111 -15.51 1.38 22.95
C GLY A 111 -14.66 0.24 22.36
N ASN A 112 -15.29 -0.74 21.70
CA ASN A 112 -14.61 -1.90 21.12
C ASN A 112 -13.85 -1.58 19.82
N MET A 113 -14.02 -0.38 19.26
CA MET A 113 -13.36 0.06 18.03
C MET A 113 -12.02 0.76 18.29
N GLN A 114 -11.68 1.09 19.53
CA GLN A 114 -10.42 1.77 19.84
C GLN A 114 -9.21 0.91 19.41
N GLY A 115 -8.42 1.39 18.46
CA GLY A 115 -7.28 0.65 17.88
C GLY A 115 -7.68 -0.45 16.89
N ASN A 116 -8.96 -0.59 16.58
CA ASN A 116 -9.49 -1.56 15.62
C ASN A 116 -10.15 -0.90 14.40
N THR A 117 -10.10 0.43 14.27
CA THR A 117 -10.59 1.11 13.07
C THR A 117 -9.71 0.82 11.86
N PHE A 118 -10.33 0.85 10.68
CA PHE A 118 -9.61 0.57 9.45
C PHE A 118 -8.54 1.62 9.18
N ILE A 119 -8.85 2.90 9.42
CA ILE A 119 -7.90 4.01 9.28
C ILE A 119 -6.68 3.82 10.18
N TYR A 120 -6.88 3.41 11.44
CA TYR A 120 -5.77 3.14 12.36
C TYR A 120 -4.86 2.02 11.84
N ARG A 121 -5.44 0.95 11.27
CA ARG A 121 -4.67 -0.15 10.66
C ARG A 121 -3.89 0.30 9.43
N LEU A 122 -4.45 1.18 8.61
CA LEU A 122 -3.73 1.75 7.47
C LEU A 122 -2.54 2.61 7.92
N GLU A 123 -2.73 3.44 8.94
CA GLU A 123 -1.65 4.25 9.55
C GLU A 123 -0.53 3.37 10.12
N GLU A 124 -0.89 2.29 10.82
CA GLU A 124 0.07 1.31 11.33
C GLU A 124 0.88 0.68 10.18
N MET A 125 0.24 0.36 9.05
CA MET A 125 0.93 -0.16 7.86
C MET A 125 1.89 0.86 7.23
N GLU A 126 1.49 2.14 7.13
CA GLU A 126 2.34 3.22 6.62
C GLU A 126 3.55 3.45 7.52
N GLU A 127 3.36 3.44 8.84
CA GLU A 127 4.43 3.60 9.82
C GLU A 127 5.42 2.44 9.74
N ILE A 128 4.94 1.20 9.73
CA ILE A 128 5.80 0.02 9.65
C ILE A 128 6.57 -0.01 8.33
N SER A 129 5.94 0.33 7.20
CA SER A 129 6.61 0.32 5.90
C SER A 129 7.72 1.36 5.82
N GLN A 130 7.47 2.56 6.34
CA GLN A 130 8.45 3.64 6.35
C GLN A 130 9.62 3.34 7.29
N ASN A 131 9.32 2.86 8.50
CA ASN A 131 10.34 2.62 9.53
C ASN A 131 11.19 1.37 9.26
N THR A 132 10.58 0.33 8.70
CA THR A 132 11.24 -0.98 8.53
C THR A 132 11.81 -1.18 7.14
N LEU A 133 11.07 -0.75 6.10
CA LEU A 133 11.42 -1.01 4.70
C LEU A 133 11.93 0.22 3.97
N HIS A 134 11.83 1.42 4.59
CA HIS A 134 12.07 2.71 3.94
C HIS A 134 11.24 2.87 2.66
N ILE A 135 9.99 2.41 2.73
CA ILE A 135 9.01 2.55 1.66
C ILE A 135 7.91 3.47 2.16
N ALA A 136 7.75 4.60 1.48
CA ALA A 136 6.71 5.55 1.79
C ALA A 136 5.39 5.07 1.16
N THR A 137 4.48 4.62 2.00
CA THR A 137 3.12 4.24 1.61
C THR A 137 2.17 5.37 2.02
N ASN A 138 1.18 5.65 1.19
CA ASN A 138 0.15 6.63 1.48
C ASN A 138 -1.19 6.10 0.98
N PHE A 139 -2.10 5.82 1.92
CA PHE A 139 -3.48 5.46 1.65
C PHE A 139 -4.36 6.71 1.64
N ASN A 140 -5.27 6.79 0.68
CA ASN A 140 -6.31 7.83 0.66
C ASN A 140 -7.32 7.54 1.77
N LYS A 141 -7.19 8.26 2.88
CA LYS A 141 -7.98 8.08 4.11
C LYS A 141 -9.21 8.97 4.17
N ASP A 142 -9.50 9.72 3.10
CA ASP A 142 -10.65 10.61 3.06
C ASP A 142 -11.94 9.79 3.04
N TYR A 143 -12.86 10.12 3.96
CA TYR A 143 -14.14 9.41 4.11
C TYR A 143 -14.95 9.34 2.81
N GLU A 144 -14.90 10.38 1.97
CA GLU A 144 -15.59 10.43 0.68
C GLU A 144 -14.95 9.55 -0.39
N ASN A 145 -13.65 9.28 -0.29
CA ASN A 145 -12.90 8.52 -1.29
C ASN A 145 -12.82 7.02 -0.96
N ILE A 146 -13.08 6.64 0.29
CA ILE A 146 -13.15 5.23 0.68
C ILE A 146 -14.60 4.77 0.57
N ASP A 147 -14.89 3.85 -0.36
CA ASP A 147 -16.20 3.23 -0.46
C ASP A 147 -16.23 1.92 0.33
N ILE A 148 -17.20 1.77 1.23
CA ILE A 148 -17.41 0.54 2.03
C ILE A 148 -18.88 0.20 1.95
N ILE A 149 -19.15 -0.98 1.39
CA ILE A 149 -20.51 -1.49 1.23
C ILE A 149 -20.61 -2.83 1.94
N LEU A 150 -21.52 -2.91 2.89
CA LEU A 150 -21.99 -4.12 3.53
C LEU A 150 -23.17 -4.68 2.74
N PHE A 151 -23.09 -5.95 2.35
CA PHE A 151 -24.13 -6.61 1.58
C PHE A 151 -24.25 -8.10 1.91
N GLN A 152 -25.37 -8.67 1.50
CA GLN A 152 -25.63 -10.11 1.48
C GLN A 152 -26.23 -10.46 0.12
N ASP A 153 -25.76 -11.53 -0.49
CA ASP A 153 -26.08 -11.98 -1.84
C ASP A 153 -26.06 -13.51 -1.95
N GLU A 154 -26.17 -14.06 -3.16
CA GLU A 154 -26.17 -15.51 -3.41
C GLU A 154 -24.85 -16.21 -3.03
N THR A 155 -23.74 -15.46 -2.87
CA THR A 155 -22.42 -16.01 -2.51
C THR A 155 -22.22 -16.10 -1.00
N THR A 156 -23.02 -15.36 -0.23
CA THR A 156 -22.99 -15.36 1.23
C THR A 156 -24.03 -16.33 1.78
N VAL A 157 -23.61 -17.25 2.65
CA VAL A 157 -24.55 -18.20 3.28
C VAL A 157 -25.36 -17.50 4.38
N PRO A 158 -26.45 -18.11 4.90
CA PRO A 158 -27.13 -17.57 6.07
C PRO A 158 -26.15 -17.29 7.22
N TRP A 159 -26.29 -16.14 7.87
CA TRP A 159 -25.41 -15.67 8.94
C TRP A 159 -23.99 -15.29 8.49
N GLN A 160 -23.79 -15.05 7.20
CA GLN A 160 -22.61 -14.37 6.67
C GLN A 160 -23.00 -13.05 6.04
N VAL A 161 -22.07 -12.10 6.11
CA VAL A 161 -22.14 -10.82 5.42
C VAL A 161 -20.84 -10.61 4.65
N ALA A 162 -20.95 -9.94 3.51
CA ALA A 162 -19.82 -9.51 2.72
C ALA A 162 -19.60 -8.01 2.87
N VAL A 163 -18.33 -7.62 2.83
CA VAL A 163 -17.94 -6.20 2.78
C VAL A 163 -17.05 -6.01 1.58
N ASN A 164 -17.40 -5.04 0.75
CA ASN A 164 -16.55 -4.57 -0.34
C ASN A 164 -15.96 -3.22 0.03
N LEU A 165 -14.67 -3.07 -0.19
CA LEU A 165 -13.90 -1.85 0.02
C LEU A 165 -13.24 -1.46 -1.29
N THR A 166 -13.37 -0.19 -1.67
CA THR A 166 -12.55 0.40 -2.74
C THR A 166 -11.62 1.44 -2.11
N LEU A 167 -10.31 1.29 -2.31
CA LEU A 167 -9.29 2.14 -1.70
C LEU A 167 -8.21 2.53 -2.71
N ASP A 168 -7.92 3.83 -2.77
CA ASP A 168 -6.78 4.37 -3.48
C ASP A 168 -5.55 4.44 -2.58
N PHE A 169 -4.40 4.05 -3.09
CA PHE A 169 -3.13 4.17 -2.39
C PHE A 169 -1.94 4.31 -3.32
N SER A 170 -0.85 4.82 -2.75
CA SER A 170 0.43 4.94 -3.43
C SER A 170 1.56 4.34 -2.61
N VAL A 171 2.53 3.75 -3.31
CA VAL A 171 3.74 3.17 -2.72
C VAL A 171 4.94 3.79 -3.44
N ASN A 172 5.83 4.43 -2.69
CA ASN A 172 7.02 5.10 -3.20
C ASN A 172 8.28 4.49 -2.58
N ALA A 173 9.12 3.88 -3.41
CA ALA A 173 10.39 3.28 -3.03
C ALA A 173 11.60 4.13 -3.47
N GLU A 174 11.44 5.46 -3.58
CA GLU A 174 12.38 6.48 -4.10
C GLU A 174 12.65 6.38 -5.61
N ILE A 175 12.91 5.18 -6.10
CA ILE A 175 13.28 4.87 -7.48
C ILE A 175 12.09 4.36 -8.32
N ALA A 176 10.97 4.09 -7.67
CA ALA A 176 9.74 3.61 -8.29
C ALA A 176 8.53 4.09 -7.48
N LEU A 177 7.46 4.43 -8.18
CA LEU A 177 6.18 4.87 -7.64
C LEU A 177 5.07 4.01 -8.25
N TRP A 178 4.22 3.47 -7.40
CA TRP A 178 3.00 2.77 -7.79
C TRP A 178 1.80 3.54 -7.25
N ASN A 179 0.85 3.85 -8.12
CA ASN A 179 -0.46 4.40 -7.76
C ASN A 179 -1.50 3.36 -8.14
N LYS A 180 -2.34 2.98 -7.19
CA LYS A 180 -3.27 1.86 -7.32
C LYS A 180 -4.61 2.20 -6.70
N THR A 181 -5.64 1.67 -7.31
CA THR A 181 -6.98 1.52 -6.75
C THR A 181 -7.19 0.02 -6.62
N ASP A 182 -7.54 -0.45 -5.43
CA ASP A 182 -7.77 -1.87 -5.19
C ASP A 182 -9.17 -2.09 -4.59
N ASP A 183 -9.79 -3.17 -5.04
CA ASP A 183 -11.13 -3.60 -4.62
C ASP A 183 -10.96 -4.84 -3.74
N VAL A 184 -11.22 -4.65 -2.45
CA VAL A 184 -10.99 -5.66 -1.42
C VAL A 184 -12.34 -6.15 -0.91
N SER A 185 -12.61 -7.43 -1.15
CA SER A 185 -13.80 -8.09 -0.63
C SER A 185 -13.45 -9.09 0.46
N ILE A 186 -14.25 -9.11 1.51
CA ILE A 186 -14.19 -10.08 2.60
C ILE A 186 -15.58 -10.63 2.90
N ILE A 187 -15.62 -11.83 3.49
CA ILE A 187 -16.84 -12.45 4.00
C ILE A 187 -16.55 -12.90 5.43
N PHE A 188 -17.45 -12.58 6.35
CA PHE A 188 -17.36 -13.05 7.75
C PHE A 188 -18.71 -13.49 8.29
N SER A 189 -18.65 -14.36 9.31
CA SER A 189 -19.81 -14.91 10.00
C SER A 189 -20.24 -13.99 11.13
N ILE A 190 -21.54 -13.77 11.27
CA ILE A 190 -22.14 -13.05 12.40
C ILE A 190 -22.60 -13.97 13.53
N ARG A 191 -22.41 -15.30 13.38
CA ARG A 191 -22.87 -16.29 14.35
C ARG A 191 -22.15 -16.18 15.71
N ASP A 192 -20.90 -15.74 15.69
CA ASP A 192 -20.02 -15.79 16.86
C ASP A 192 -20.15 -14.56 17.78
N PHE A 193 -21.05 -13.62 17.47
CA PHE A 193 -21.26 -12.41 18.25
C PHE A 193 -21.96 -12.61 19.61
N GLN A 194 -22.34 -13.83 19.99
CA GLN A 194 -23.10 -14.11 21.22
C GLN A 194 -22.29 -14.74 22.37
N GLU A 195 -20.98 -15.00 22.20
CA GLU A 195 -20.18 -15.71 23.22
C GLU A 195 -19.22 -14.82 24.04
N THR A 196 -19.32 -13.49 23.95
CA THR A 196 -18.54 -12.52 24.73
C THR A 196 -19.39 -11.71 25.71
#